data_AF-A0A834MAW2-F1
#
_entry.id   AF-A0A834MAW2-F1
#
_cell.length_a   1.000
_cell.length_b   1.000
_cell.length_c   1.000
_cell.angle_alpha   90.00
_cell.angle_beta   90.00
_cell.angle_gamma   90.00
#
_symmetry.space_group_name_H-M   'P 1'
#
loop_
_entity.id
_entity.type
_entity.pdbx_description
1 polymer ?
#
loop_
_entity_poly.entity_id
_entity_poly.type
_entity_poly.pdbx_seq_one_letter_code
_entity_poly.pdbx_strand_id
1 'polypeptide(L)'
;MLPTMATLYIQTSNAGTTIRQQSKSWRAEHKAARTLGIIMGVFILCWLPFFLWYVATTLCGDECPTPDWLIGMLFWVGYFNSALNPLIYAYFNRDFREAFKDTLLCALPCCFGRWKTPPRFL
;
A
#
# COMPACT_ATOMS: atom_id res chain seq x y z
N MET A 1 40.98 -24.55 -28.39
CA MET A 1 40.85 -23.09 -28.16
C MET A 1 39.43 -22.55 -28.36
N LEU A 2 38.62 -23.05 -29.31
CA LEU A 2 37.20 -22.67 -29.43
C LEU A 2 36.27 -23.07 -28.25
N PRO A 3 36.43 -24.24 -27.59
CA PRO A 3 35.48 -24.68 -26.55
C PRO A 3 35.42 -23.75 -25.34
N THR A 4 36.55 -23.11 -25.01
CA THR A 4 36.68 -22.21 -23.85
C THR A 4 35.96 -20.88 -24.04
N MET A 5 35.88 -20.36 -25.28
CA MET A 5 35.19 -19.10 -25.58
C MET A 5 33.66 -19.24 -25.50
N ALA A 6 33.13 -20.39 -25.94
CA ALA A 6 31.70 -20.69 -25.84
C ALA A 6 31.24 -20.78 -24.36
N THR A 7 32.01 -21.45 -23.51
CA THR A 7 31.70 -21.55 -22.07
C THR A 7 31.77 -20.18 -21.37
N LEU A 8 32.72 -19.32 -21.73
CA LEU A 8 32.83 -17.95 -21.20
C LEU A 8 31.65 -17.07 -21.64
N TYR A 9 31.19 -17.22 -22.89
CA TYR A 9 29.99 -16.53 -23.40
C TYR A 9 28.69 -16.99 -22.72
N ILE A 10 28.56 -18.29 -22.44
CA ILE A 10 27.42 -18.84 -21.69
C ILE A 10 27.46 -18.40 -20.23
N GLN A 11 28.64 -18.35 -19.60
CA GLN A 11 28.82 -17.87 -18.23
C GLN A 11 28.44 -16.38 -18.10
N THR A 12 28.91 -15.54 -19.03
CA THR A 12 28.63 -14.09 -19.05
C THR A 12 27.17 -13.78 -19.37
N SER A 13 26.54 -14.54 -20.27
CA SER A 13 25.10 -14.41 -20.53
C SER A 13 24.26 -14.84 -19.32
N ASN A 14 24.55 -15.99 -18.69
CA ASN A 14 23.86 -16.43 -17.48
C ASN A 14 24.05 -15.48 -16.29
N ALA A 15 25.25 -14.92 -16.11
CA ALA A 15 25.52 -13.89 -15.09
C ALA A 15 24.74 -12.59 -15.36
N GLY A 16 24.59 -12.20 -16.63
CA GLY A 16 23.77 -11.05 -17.02
C GLY A 16 22.28 -11.26 -16.73
N THR A 17 21.75 -12.47 -16.96
CA THR A 17 20.34 -12.80 -16.68
C THR A 17 20.07 -12.81 -15.18
N THR A 18 20.94 -13.40 -14.36
CA THR A 18 20.78 -13.45 -12.89
C THR A 18 20.84 -12.07 -12.26
N ILE A 19 21.78 -11.19 -12.66
CA ILE A 19 21.85 -9.80 -12.17
C ILE A 19 20.60 -9.01 -12.58
N ARG A 20 20.09 -9.20 -13.81
CA ARG A 20 18.87 -8.54 -14.28
C ARG A 20 17.60 -9.07 -13.59
N GLN A 21 17.56 -10.34 -13.24
CA GLN A 21 16.48 -10.95 -12.46
C GLN A 21 16.49 -10.45 -11.00
N GLN A 22 17.68 -10.42 -10.37
CA GLN A 22 17.87 -9.97 -9.00
C GLN A 22 17.57 -8.47 -8.84
N SER A 23 17.96 -7.64 -9.82
CA SER A 23 17.59 -6.20 -9.81
C SER A 23 16.09 -5.96 -10.01
N LYS A 24 15.38 -6.81 -10.76
CA LYS A 24 13.92 -6.76 -10.87
C LYS A 24 13.23 -7.19 -9.57
N SER A 25 13.68 -8.27 -8.92
CA SER A 25 13.12 -8.70 -7.64
C SER A 25 13.35 -7.65 -6.56
N TRP A 26 14.56 -7.08 -6.48
CA TRP A 26 14.91 -6.06 -5.49
C TRP A 26 14.08 -4.78 -5.64
N ARG A 27 13.78 -4.36 -6.88
CA ARG A 27 12.87 -3.22 -7.15
C ARG A 27 11.42 -3.53 -6.77
N ALA A 28 10.96 -4.76 -6.96
CA ALA A 28 9.63 -5.20 -6.56
C ALA A 28 9.50 -5.28 -5.02
N GLU A 29 10.51 -5.83 -4.35
CA GLU A 29 10.62 -5.87 -2.88
C GLU A 29 10.62 -4.46 -2.28
N HIS A 30 11.39 -3.53 -2.84
CA HIS A 30 11.37 -2.12 -2.40
C HIS A 30 10.00 -1.45 -2.57
N LYS A 31 9.26 -1.80 -3.63
CA LYS A 31 7.91 -1.27 -3.85
C LYS A 31 6.93 -1.78 -2.78
N ALA A 32 7.02 -3.07 -2.42
CA ALA A 32 6.21 -3.65 -1.36
C ALA A 32 6.56 -3.06 0.02
N ALA A 33 7.86 -2.97 0.34
CA ALA A 33 8.34 -2.37 1.58
C ALA A 33 7.93 -0.90 1.71
N ARG A 34 7.94 -0.13 0.61
CA ARG A 34 7.45 1.25 0.59
C ARG A 34 5.98 1.33 0.98
N THR A 35 5.12 0.49 0.41
CA THR A 35 3.69 0.45 0.75
C THR A 35 3.47 0.07 2.21
N LEU A 36 4.18 -0.93 2.72
CA LEU A 36 4.14 -1.30 4.14
C LEU A 36 4.57 -0.12 5.03
N GLY A 37 5.68 0.55 4.69
CA GLY A 37 6.14 1.74 5.43
C GLY A 37 5.11 2.87 5.45
N ILE A 38 4.39 3.08 4.36
CA ILE A 38 3.30 4.08 4.30
C ILE A 38 2.11 3.66 5.17
N ILE A 39 1.67 2.40 5.08
CA ILE A 39 0.57 1.89 5.91
C ILE A 39 0.90 2.08 7.39
N MET A 40 2.12 1.69 7.79
CA MET A 40 2.59 1.85 9.18
C MET A 40 2.67 3.33 9.57
N GLY A 41 3.17 4.20 8.69
CA GLY A 41 3.24 5.64 8.92
C GLY A 41 1.87 6.28 9.11
N VAL A 42 0.90 5.96 8.24
CA VAL A 42 -0.47 6.47 8.35
C VAL A 42 -1.15 5.93 9.62
N PHE A 43 -0.94 4.65 9.94
CA PHE A 43 -1.45 4.07 11.17
C PHE A 43 -0.96 4.84 12.40
N ILE A 44 0.35 5.10 12.47
CA ILE A 44 0.95 5.90 13.54
C ILE A 44 0.37 7.32 13.53
N LEU A 45 0.32 8.02 12.40
CA LEU A 45 -0.19 9.39 12.35
C LEU A 45 -1.65 9.53 12.79
N CYS A 46 -2.51 8.55 12.47
CA CYS A 46 -3.90 8.54 12.91
C CYS A 46 -4.05 8.21 14.42
N TRP A 47 -3.19 7.37 14.97
CA TRP A 47 -3.31 6.92 16.36
C TRP A 47 -2.48 7.72 17.36
N LEU A 48 -1.34 8.27 16.93
CA LEU A 48 -0.41 9.05 17.74
C LEU A 48 -1.11 10.20 18.50
N PRO A 49 -1.95 11.05 17.89
CA PRO A 49 -2.60 12.13 18.63
C PRO A 49 -3.53 11.61 19.75
N PHE A 50 -4.23 10.49 19.54
CA PHE A 50 -5.04 9.86 20.58
C PHE A 50 -4.16 9.29 21.70
N PHE A 51 -3.08 8.59 21.36
CA PHE A 51 -2.16 8.04 22.36
C PHE A 51 -1.48 9.13 23.19
N LEU A 52 -1.04 10.21 22.56
CA LEU A 52 -0.44 11.36 23.26
C LEU A 52 -1.44 12.01 24.21
N TRP A 53 -2.69 12.23 23.76
CA TRP A 53 -3.74 12.74 24.62
C TRP A 53 -4.03 11.82 25.80
N TYR A 54 -4.20 10.51 25.55
CA TYR A 54 -4.48 9.52 26.59
C TYR A 54 -3.39 9.47 27.67
N VAL A 55 -2.11 9.46 27.27
CA VAL A 55 -0.98 9.53 28.20
C VAL A 55 -0.96 10.86 28.95
N ALA A 56 -1.20 11.99 28.27
CA ALA A 56 -1.24 13.29 28.92
C ALA A 56 -2.37 13.38 29.98
N THR A 57 -3.58 12.90 29.66
CA THR A 57 -4.70 12.90 30.61
C THR A 57 -4.47 11.97 31.80
N THR A 58 -3.87 10.80 31.57
CA THR A 58 -3.57 9.87 32.67
C THR A 58 -2.47 10.37 33.59
N LEU A 59 -1.48 11.12 33.07
CA LEU A 59 -0.44 11.74 33.89
C LEU A 59 -0.91 13.01 34.61
N CYS A 60 -1.83 13.77 34.02
CA CYS A 60 -2.35 15.01 34.59
C CYS A 60 -3.43 14.76 35.67
N GLY A 61 -4.15 13.63 35.61
CA GLY A 61 -5.21 13.30 36.56
C GLY A 61 -6.52 14.07 36.30
N ASP A 62 -7.45 14.02 37.26
CA ASP A 62 -8.82 14.55 37.14
C ASP A 62 -8.88 16.09 36.98
N GLU A 63 -7.77 16.79 37.22
CA GLU A 63 -7.63 18.25 37.15
C GLU A 63 -7.33 18.78 35.74
N CYS A 64 -7.21 17.90 34.73
CA CYS A 64 -7.01 18.29 33.32
C CYS A 64 -8.34 18.29 32.55
N PRO A 65 -9.09 19.41 32.51
CA PRO A 65 -10.29 19.49 31.70
C PRO A 65 -9.93 19.40 30.21
N THR A 66 -10.34 18.32 29.57
CA THR A 66 -10.23 18.17 28.12
C THR A 66 -11.51 18.71 27.48
N PRO A 67 -11.42 19.63 26.52
CA PRO A 67 -12.61 20.13 25.83
C PRO A 67 -13.22 19.05 24.92
N ASP A 68 -14.55 18.93 24.92
CA ASP A 68 -15.28 17.87 24.21
C ASP A 68 -14.99 17.83 22.69
N TRP A 69 -14.78 19.00 22.08
CA TRP A 69 -14.46 19.08 20.65
C TRP A 69 -13.12 18.43 20.30
N LEU A 70 -12.14 18.45 21.23
CA LEU A 70 -10.84 17.83 21.06
C LEU A 70 -10.98 16.31 21.12
N ILE A 71 -11.75 15.80 22.07
CA ILE A 71 -12.09 14.37 22.16
C ILE A 71 -12.75 13.91 20.86
N GLY A 72 -13.75 14.67 20.39
CA GLY A 72 -14.40 14.44 19.10
C GLY A 72 -13.39 14.36 17.95
N MET A 73 -12.52 15.36 17.80
CA MET A 73 -11.48 15.35 16.76
C MET A 73 -10.57 14.12 16.84
N LEU A 74 -10.12 13.73 18.03
CA LEU A 74 -9.24 12.56 18.21
C LEU A 74 -9.93 11.26 17.76
N PHE A 75 -11.20 11.08 18.11
CA PHE A 75 -11.99 9.93 17.66
C PHE A 75 -12.20 9.95 16.15
N TRP A 76 -12.51 11.12 15.55
CA TRP A 76 -12.64 11.25 14.10
C TRP A 76 -11.34 10.88 13.38
N VAL A 77 -10.18 11.33 13.87
CA VAL A 77 -8.86 10.96 13.31
C VAL A 77 -8.63 9.44 13.43
N GLY A 78 -9.04 8.83 14.54
CA GLY A 78 -9.04 7.37 14.69
C GLY A 78 -9.93 6.66 13.66
N TYR A 79 -11.15 7.15 13.42
CA TYR A 79 -12.05 6.62 12.40
C TYR A 79 -11.50 6.76 10.97
N PHE A 80 -10.76 7.84 10.68
CA PHE A 80 -10.09 8.00 9.39
C PHE A 80 -9.04 6.91 9.12
N ASN A 81 -8.49 6.23 10.14
CA ASN A 81 -7.56 5.12 9.96
C ASN A 81 -8.14 4.03 9.05
N SER A 82 -9.39 3.63 9.28
CA SER A 82 -10.07 2.61 8.48
C SER A 82 -10.41 3.11 7.07
N ALA A 83 -10.79 4.38 6.91
CA ALA A 83 -11.11 4.99 5.62
C ALA A 83 -9.87 5.21 4.74
N LEU A 84 -8.70 5.42 5.35
CA LEU A 84 -7.43 5.60 4.63
C LEU A 84 -6.89 4.29 4.06
N ASN A 85 -7.25 3.13 4.61
CA ASN A 85 -6.79 1.84 4.10
C ASN A 85 -7.12 1.65 2.60
N PRO A 86 -8.39 1.75 2.12
CA PRO A 86 -8.71 1.72 0.69
C PRO A 86 -7.96 2.78 -0.15
N LEU A 87 -7.75 3.97 0.42
CA LEU A 87 -7.14 5.10 -0.27
C LEU A 87 -5.63 4.91 -0.47
N ILE A 88 -4.94 4.34 0.53
CA ILE A 88 -3.54 3.94 0.45
C ILE A 88 -3.38 2.85 -0.61
N TYR A 89 -4.22 1.81 -0.61
CA TYR A 89 -4.13 0.74 -1.62
C TYR A 89 -4.40 1.26 -3.03
N ALA A 90 -5.39 2.14 -3.20
CA ALA A 90 -5.74 2.74 -4.49
C ALA A 90 -4.67 3.70 -5.03
N TYR A 91 -3.93 4.40 -4.15
CA TYR A 91 -2.90 5.34 -4.58
C TYR A 91 -1.55 4.66 -4.87
N PHE A 92 -1.15 3.69 -4.06
CA PHE A 92 0.19 3.09 -4.14
C PHE A 92 0.28 1.83 -5.02
N ASN A 93 -0.84 1.15 -5.29
CA ASN A 93 -0.89 0.09 -6.30
C ASN A 93 -1.73 0.49 -7.50
N ARG A 94 -1.05 0.74 -8.63
CA ARG A 94 -1.67 1.01 -9.94
C ARG A 94 -2.68 -0.07 -10.33
N ASP A 95 -2.36 -1.34 -10.07
CA ASP A 95 -3.21 -2.49 -10.38
C ASP A 95 -4.48 -2.51 -9.51
N PHE A 96 -4.36 -2.11 -8.24
CA PHE A 96 -5.52 -1.94 -7.34
C PHE A 96 -6.39 -0.76 -7.76
N ARG A 97 -5.79 0.33 -8.25
CA ARG A 97 -6.52 1.51 -8.73
C ARG A 97 -7.43 1.17 -9.91
N GLU A 98 -6.98 0.26 -10.77
CA GLU A 98 -7.72 -0.19 -11.95
C GLU A 98 -8.90 -1.08 -11.52
N ALA A 99 -8.68 -2.05 -10.63
CA ALA A 99 -9.75 -2.87 -10.04
C ALA A 99 -10.75 -2.06 -9.19
N PHE A 100 -10.29 -1.03 -8.47
CA PHE A 100 -11.15 -0.14 -7.67
C PHE A 100 -11.99 0.76 -8.57
N LYS A 101 -11.43 1.23 -9.71
CA LYS A 101 -12.19 1.92 -10.76
C LYS A 101 -13.27 1.02 -11.33
N ASP A 102 -12.94 -0.21 -11.69
CA ASP A 102 -13.91 -1.18 -12.22
C ASP A 102 -15.03 -1.45 -11.21
N THR A 103 -14.68 -1.62 -9.93
CA THR A 103 -15.65 -1.83 -8.85
C THR A 103 -16.57 -0.62 -8.64
N LEU A 104 -16.01 0.60 -8.62
CA LEU A 104 -16.80 1.85 -8.50
C LEU A 104 -17.69 2.11 -9.72
N LEU A 105 -17.21 1.80 -10.92
CA LEU A 105 -17.96 1.90 -12.17
C LEU A 105 -19.10 0.87 -12.23
N CYS A 106 -18.91 -0.32 -11.65
CA CYS A 106 -19.95 -1.35 -11.56
C CYS A 106 -20.96 -1.09 -10.44
N ALA A 107 -20.56 -0.43 -9.34
CA ALA A 107 -21.42 -0.12 -8.21
C ALA A 107 -22.37 1.09 -8.47
N LEU A 108 -22.06 1.94 -9.45
CA LEU A 108 -22.94 3.02 -9.91
C LEU A 108 -23.85 2.49 -11.03
N PRO A 109 -25.15 2.22 -10.80
CA PRO A 109 -25.93 1.26 -11.59
C PRO A 109 -26.37 1.70 -13.00
N CYS A 110 -25.94 2.84 -13.52
CA CYS A 110 -26.58 3.43 -14.70
C CYS A 110 -25.82 3.28 -16.02
N CYS A 111 -24.60 2.73 -16.04
CA CYS A 111 -23.84 2.58 -17.29
C CYS A 111 -23.23 1.18 -17.49
N PHE A 112 -23.96 0.44 -18.32
CA PHE A 112 -23.44 -0.28 -19.49
C PHE A 112 -22.92 -1.71 -19.29
N GLY A 113 -23.76 -2.68 -19.68
CA GLY A 113 -23.45 -4.10 -19.75
C GLY A 113 -22.26 -4.45 -20.66
N ARG A 114 -21.05 -4.39 -20.10
CA ARG A 114 -19.80 -4.78 -20.79
C ARG A 114 -19.06 -5.96 -20.13
N TRP A 115 -19.67 -6.62 -19.15
CA TRP A 115 -19.20 -7.88 -18.54
C TRP A 115 -19.23 -9.11 -19.47
N LYS A 116 -19.53 -8.95 -20.76
CA LYS A 116 -19.38 -10.04 -21.73
C LYS A 116 -18.01 -9.98 -22.39
N THR A 117 -17.01 -10.60 -21.76
CA THR A 117 -16.26 -11.75 -22.32
C THR A 117 -15.06 -12.10 -21.42
N PRO A 118 -15.00 -13.30 -20.81
CA PRO A 118 -13.73 -13.86 -20.37
C PRO A 118 -12.85 -14.20 -21.59
N PRO A 119 -11.51 -14.10 -21.50
CA PRO A 119 -10.62 -14.54 -22.57
C PRO A 119 -10.84 -16.04 -22.81
N ARG A 120 -11.28 -16.36 -24.02
CA ARG A 120 -11.49 -17.72 -24.50
C ARG A 120 -10.10 -18.34 -24.70
N PHE A 121 -9.72 -19.24 -23.79
CA PHE A 121 -8.74 -20.28 -24.09
C PHE A 121 -9.36 -21.21 -25.15
N LEU A 122 -9.09 -20.92 -26.42
CA LEU A 122 -9.10 -21.84 -27.55
C LEU A 122 -7.95 -21.44 -28.46
#